data_AF-D1Q083-F1
#
_entry.id   AF-D1Q083-F1
#
_cell.length_a   1.000
_cell.length_b   1.000
_cell.length_c   1.000
_cell.angle_alpha   90.00
_cell.angle_beta   90.00
_cell.angle_gamma   90.00
#
_symmetry.space_group_name_H-M   'P 1'
#
loop_
_entity.id
_entity.type
_entity.pdbx_description
1 polymer ?
#
loop_
_entity_poly.entity_id
_entity_poly.type
_entity_poly.pdbx_seq_one_letter_code
_entity_poly.pdbx_strand_id
1 'polypeptide(L)'
;MKARIIETGEEITIIGISKEWGTAQYYGSDGIYRQQTFRDKEIELIDTTDALPIDWEQRRYEIAKDILVASCNQLIDGVSIASHAHDCVRWVDALIEELKGRKE
;
A
#
# COMPACT_ATOMS: atom_id res chain seq x y z
N MET A 1 -5.33 -0.35 -13.99
CA MET A 1 -5.97 0.88 -13.48
C MET A 1 -7.45 0.61 -13.33
N LYS A 2 -8.08 1.02 -12.23
CA LYS A 2 -9.53 0.91 -12.07
C LYS A 2 -10.19 2.24 -12.43
N ALA A 3 -11.45 2.18 -12.84
CA ALA A 3 -12.25 3.37 -13.09
C ALA A 3 -13.71 3.08 -12.71
N ARG A 4 -14.49 4.14 -12.48
CA ARG A 4 -15.92 4.06 -12.24
C ARG A 4 -16.67 4.77 -13.36
N ILE A 5 -17.65 4.10 -13.96
CA ILE A 5 -18.57 4.75 -14.90
C ILE A 5 -19.54 5.60 -14.09
N ILE A 6 -19.61 6.91 -14.35
CA ILE A 6 -20.38 7.84 -13.50
C ILE A 6 -21.88 7.56 -13.58
N GLU A 7 -22.39 7.24 -14.77
CA GLU A 7 -23.82 7.00 -15.00
C GLU A 7 -24.33 5.77 -14.25
N THR A 8 -23.57 4.67 -14.25
CA THR A 8 -24.00 3.40 -13.67
C THR A 8 -23.44 3.16 -12.27
N GLY A 9 -22.38 3.87 -11.89
CA GLY A 9 -21.62 3.60 -10.68
C GLY A 9 -20.78 2.32 -10.75
N GLU A 10 -20.71 1.65 -11.90
CA GLU A 10 -19.98 0.38 -12.05
C GLU A 10 -18.46 0.61 -12.01
N GLU A 11 -17.76 -0.19 -11.19
CA GLU A 11 -16.30 -0.27 -11.20
C GLU A 11 -15.81 -1.21 -12.32
N ILE A 12 -14.94 -0.67 -13.17
CA ILE A 12 -14.36 -1.35 -14.33
C ILE A 12 -12.84 -1.34 -14.26
N THR A 13 -12.21 -2.33 -14.90
CA THR A 13 -10.75 -2.39 -15.01
C THR A 13 -10.32 -1.94 -16.40
N ILE A 14 -9.64 -0.80 -16.49
CA ILE A 14 -9.18 -0.20 -17.75
C ILE A 14 -7.93 -0.93 -18.26
N ILE A 15 -7.98 -1.34 -19.53
CA ILE A 15 -6.89 -1.97 -20.29
C ILE A 15 -6.15 -0.91 -21.11
N GLY A 16 -6.90 0.00 -21.75
CA GLY A 16 -6.34 1.08 -22.55
C GLY A 16 -7.36 2.15 -22.87
N ILE A 17 -6.89 3.40 -22.97
CA ILE A 17 -7.70 4.57 -23.34
C ILE A 17 -7.04 5.26 -24.51
N SER A 18 -7.80 5.46 -25.59
CA SER A 18 -7.40 6.34 -26.67
C SER A 18 -7.98 7.73 -26.46
N LYS A 19 -7.12 8.71 -26.19
CA LYS A 19 -7.53 10.13 -26.08
C LYS A 19 -7.97 10.72 -27.43
N GLU A 20 -7.44 10.21 -28.53
CA GLU A 20 -7.75 10.67 -29.88
C GLU A 20 -9.17 10.27 -30.31
N TRP A 21 -9.58 9.06 -29.94
CA TRP A 21 -10.87 8.48 -30.36
C TRP A 21 -11.92 8.44 -29.24
N GLY A 22 -11.55 8.85 -28.01
CA GLY A 22 -12.41 8.76 -26.83
C GLY A 22 -12.83 7.33 -26.47
N THR A 23 -12.09 6.32 -26.94
CA THR A 23 -12.44 4.91 -26.73
C THR A 23 -11.67 4.33 -25.55
N ALA A 24 -12.38 3.60 -24.69
CA ALA A 24 -11.77 2.81 -23.63
C ALA A 24 -12.07 1.33 -23.82
N GLN A 25 -11.03 0.52 -23.61
CA GLN A 25 -11.11 -0.94 -23.54
C GLN A 25 -11.01 -1.33 -22.06
N TYR A 26 -11.97 -2.11 -21.58
CA TYR A 26 -12.07 -2.45 -20.16
C TYR A 26 -12.70 -3.82 -19.91
N TYR A 27 -12.44 -4.38 -18.74
CA TYR A 27 -13.21 -5.50 -18.20
C TYR A 27 -14.31 -4.98 -17.28
N GLY A 28 -15.54 -5.46 -17.50
CA GLY A 28 -16.63 -5.24 -16.55
C GLY A 28 -16.42 -6.01 -15.27
N SER A 29 -17.28 -5.76 -14.29
CA SER A 29 -17.29 -6.48 -13.01
C SER A 29 -17.48 -8.01 -13.16
N ASP A 30 -18.08 -8.43 -14.27
CA ASP A 30 -18.28 -9.83 -14.69
C ASP A 30 -17.05 -10.47 -15.38
N GLY A 31 -15.95 -9.72 -15.54
CA GLY A 31 -14.75 -10.17 -16.23
C GLY A 31 -14.89 -10.25 -17.75
N ILE A 32 -15.98 -9.72 -18.32
CA ILE A 32 -16.18 -9.69 -19.76
C ILE A 32 -15.52 -8.45 -20.36
N TYR A 33 -14.74 -8.66 -21.42
CA TYR A 33 -14.10 -7.60 -22.19
C TYR A 33 -15.15 -6.77 -22.93
N ARG A 34 -15.04 -5.44 -22.80
CA ARG A 34 -15.87 -4.45 -23.49
C ARG A 34 -15.00 -3.35 -24.06
N GLN A 35 -15.47 -2.78 -25.17
CA GLN A 35 -14.89 -1.60 -25.77
C GLN A 35 -16.02 -0.62 -26.04
N GLN A 36 -15.88 0.60 -25.52
CA GLN A 36 -16.90 1.64 -25.65
C GLN A 36 -16.24 3.00 -25.83
N THR A 37 -16.90 3.86 -26.61
CA THR A 37 -16.56 5.27 -26.69
C THR A 37 -17.21 5.99 -25.53
N PHE A 38 -16.40 6.62 -24.71
CA PHE A 38 -16.86 7.48 -23.62
C PHE A 38 -16.67 8.93 -24.02
N ARG A 39 -17.64 9.78 -23.68
CA ARG A 39 -17.47 11.23 -23.77
C ARG A 39 -16.62 11.71 -22.60
N ASP A 40 -16.09 12.93 -22.74
CA ASP A 40 -15.31 13.56 -21.69
C ASP A 40 -16.11 13.59 -20.38
N LYS A 41 -15.48 13.16 -19.28
CA LYS A 41 -16.05 13.03 -17.93
C LYS A 41 -17.10 11.94 -17.71
N GLU A 42 -17.24 10.93 -18.57
CA GLU A 42 -18.15 9.79 -18.29
C GLU A 42 -17.53 8.71 -17.38
N ILE A 43 -16.20 8.75 -17.22
CA ILE A 43 -15.43 7.81 -16.41
C ILE A 43 -14.55 8.56 -15.42
N GLU A 44 -14.60 8.14 -14.17
CA GLU A 44 -13.72 8.61 -13.12
C GLU A 44 -12.63 7.56 -12.91
N LEU A 45 -11.36 7.93 -13.15
CA LEU A 45 -10.25 7.03 -12.86
C LEU A 45 -10.12 6.89 -11.34
N ILE A 46 -10.26 5.66 -10.84
CA ILE A 46 -9.99 5.36 -9.45
C ILE A 46 -8.49 5.22 -9.36
N ASP A 47 -7.86 6.21 -8.75
CA ASP A 47 -6.43 6.18 -8.51
C ASP A 47 -6.12 5.08 -7.47
N THR A 48 -5.81 3.88 -7.96
CA THR A 48 -5.33 2.78 -7.11
C THR A 48 -3.88 2.99 -6.65
N THR A 49 -3.31 4.19 -6.88
CA THR A 49 -1.99 4.59 -6.38
C THR A 49 -2.03 5.01 -4.92
N ASP A 50 -3.18 4.92 -4.25
CA ASP A 50 -3.20 4.78 -2.80
C ASP A 50 -2.51 3.45 -2.46
N ALA A 51 -1.18 3.51 -2.33
CA ALA A 51 -0.39 2.53 -1.63
C ALA A 51 -1.20 2.15 -0.40
N LEU A 52 -1.58 0.87 -0.29
CA LEU A 52 -2.34 0.35 0.85
C LEU A 52 -1.79 1.02 2.10
N PRO A 53 -2.64 1.70 2.90
CA PRO A 53 -2.16 2.47 4.02
C PRO A 53 -1.24 1.58 4.84
N ILE A 54 0.02 2.00 4.98
CA ILE A 54 1.03 1.20 5.68
C ILE A 54 0.49 0.96 7.08
N ASP A 55 0.21 -0.29 7.41
CA ASP A 55 -0.14 -0.69 8.76
C ASP A 55 1.11 -0.55 9.63
N TRP A 56 1.24 0.62 10.24
CA TRP A 56 2.38 0.99 11.06
C TRP A 56 2.46 0.15 12.34
N GLU A 57 1.35 -0.42 12.81
CA GLU A 57 1.35 -1.32 13.95
C GLU A 57 1.94 -2.68 13.54
N GLN A 58 1.48 -3.24 12.43
CA GLN A 58 2.08 -4.45 11.86
C GLN A 58 3.57 -4.25 11.57
N ARG A 59 3.93 -3.13 10.95
CA ARG A 59 5.33 -2.82 10.62
C ARG A 59 6.22 -2.70 11.87
N ARG A 60 5.68 -2.18 12.97
CA ARG A 60 6.36 -2.11 14.27
C ARG A 60 6.68 -3.49 14.83
N TYR A 61 5.72 -4.41 14.79
CA TYR A 61 5.95 -5.79 15.25
C TYR A 61 7.03 -6.51 14.45
N GLU A 62 7.04 -6.32 13.12
CA GLU A 62 8.06 -6.91 12.25
C GLU A 62 9.46 -6.41 12.59
N ILE A 63 9.64 -5.09 12.68
CA ILE A 63 10.95 -4.50 13.00
C ILE A 63 11.41 -4.92 14.40
N ALA A 64 10.51 -4.95 15.39
CA ALA A 64 10.84 -5.37 16.75
C ALA A 64 11.33 -6.84 16.79
N LYS A 65 10.65 -7.71 16.04
CA LYS A 65 11.04 -9.12 15.91
C LYS A 65 12.41 -9.26 15.25
N ASP A 66 12.67 -8.52 14.17
CA ASP A 66 13.94 -8.59 13.45
C ASP A 66 15.11 -8.09 14.32
N ILE A 67 14.93 -6.99 15.05
CA ILE A 67 15.94 -6.47 15.99
C ILE A 67 16.18 -7.47 17.13
N LEU A 68 15.12 -8.06 17.70
CA LEU A 68 15.26 -9.06 18.75
C LEU A 68 16.02 -10.31 18.27
N VAL A 69 15.70 -10.82 17.09
CA VAL A 69 16.40 -11.98 16.50
C VAL A 69 17.87 -11.65 16.20
N ALA A 70 18.14 -10.48 15.60
CA ALA A 70 19.51 -10.05 15.30
C ALA A 70 20.36 -9.87 16.57
N SER A 71 19.74 -9.39 17.65
CA SER A 71 20.42 -9.11 18.93
C SER A 71 20.52 -10.32 19.86
N CYS A 72 19.66 -11.34 19.71
CA CYS A 72 19.78 -12.59 20.47
C CYS A 72 21.12 -13.31 20.25
N ASN A 73 21.75 -13.13 19.08
CA ASN A 73 23.10 -13.67 18.80
C ASN A 73 24.22 -12.90 19.53
N GLN A 74 23.93 -11.77 20.15
CA GLN A 74 24.88 -10.88 20.82
C GLN A 74 24.63 -10.75 22.32
N LEU A 75 23.68 -11.51 22.90
CA LEU A 75 23.39 -11.47 24.33
C LEU A 75 24.64 -11.84 25.13
N ILE A 76 25.26 -10.82 25.73
CA ILE A 76 26.37 -10.97 26.66
C ILE A 76 25.78 -11.53 27.97
N ASP A 77 26.43 -12.54 28.52
CA ASP A 77 26.02 -13.16 29.78
C ASP A 77 25.88 -12.09 30.88
N GLY A 78 24.72 -12.05 31.54
CA GLY A 78 24.39 -11.07 32.57
C GLY A 78 23.50 -9.88 32.16
N VAL A 79 23.14 -9.73 30.88
CA VAL A 79 22.15 -8.70 30.46
C VAL A 79 20.72 -9.21 30.69
N SER A 80 19.89 -8.40 31.36
CA SER A 80 18.48 -8.72 31.57
C SER A 80 17.71 -8.71 30.24
N ILE A 81 17.01 -9.80 29.96
CA ILE A 81 16.14 -9.92 28.79
C ILE A 81 15.09 -8.80 28.76
N ALA A 82 14.61 -8.38 29.94
CA ALA A 82 13.61 -7.32 30.05
C ALA A 82 14.17 -5.93 29.68
N SER A 83 15.39 -5.60 30.13
CA SER A 83 16.03 -4.33 29.74
C SER A 83 16.33 -4.32 28.24
N HIS A 84 16.79 -5.46 27.72
CA HIS A 84 17.12 -5.59 26.30
C HIS A 84 15.88 -5.47 25.40
N ALA A 85 14.76 -6.10 25.77
CA ALA A 85 13.50 -5.94 25.05
C ALA A 85 13.01 -4.49 25.06
N HIS A 86 13.19 -3.78 26.19
CA HIS A 86 12.84 -2.37 26.28
C HIS A 86 13.67 -1.50 25.33
N ASP A 87 14.98 -1.73 25.24
CA ASP A 87 15.87 -1.01 24.32
C ASP A 87 15.50 -1.28 22.86
N CYS A 88 15.15 -2.53 22.51
CA CYS A 88 14.68 -2.87 21.17
C CYS A 88 13.43 -2.07 20.78
N VAL A 89 12.45 -1.94 21.66
CA VAL A 89 11.24 -1.14 21.39
C VAL A 89 11.59 0.32 21.12
N ARG A 90 12.52 0.91 21.89
CA ARG A 90 12.97 2.29 21.67
C ARG A 90 13.62 2.48 20.31
N TRP A 91 14.40 1.51 19.84
CA TRP A 91 15.02 1.55 18.52
C TRP A 91 13.97 1.45 17.41
N VAL A 92 12.97 0.58 17.58
CA VAL A 92 11.85 0.45 16.64
C VAL A 92 11.09 1.76 16.52
N ASP A 93 10.75 2.38 17.65
CA ASP A 93 9.97 3.62 17.66
C ASP A 93 10.73 4.74 16.94
N ALA A 94 12.04 4.90 17.18
CA ALA A 94 12.89 5.87 16.48
C ALA A 94 12.98 5.60 14.96
N LEU A 95 13.10 4.33 14.55
CA LEU A 95 13.12 3.96 13.13
C LEU A 95 11.79 4.28 12.43
N ILE A 96 10.66 4.05 13.10
CA ILE A 96 9.34 4.38 12.57
C ILE A 96 9.16 5.88 12.42
N GLU A 97 9.64 6.68 13.38
CA GLU A 97 9.62 8.14 13.29
C GLU A 97 10.37 8.64 12.05
N GLU A 98 11.58 8.12 11.79
CA GLU A 98 12.36 8.44 10.58
C GLU A 98 11.65 8.02 9.28
N LEU A 99 11.07 6.81 9.27
CA LEU A 99 10.35 6.29 8.10
C LEU A 99 9.07 7.08 7.79
N LYS A 100 8.36 7.53 8.83
CA LYS A 100 7.18 8.41 8.68
C LYS A 100 7.57 9.85 8.31
N GLY A 101 8.75 10.30 8.73
CA GLY A 101 9.30 11.62 8.45
C GLY A 101 9.79 11.79 7.01
N ARG A 102 10.21 10.70 6.36
CA ARG A 102 10.43 10.66 4.90
C ARG A 102 9.09 10.63 4.16
N LYS A 103 8.42 11.78 4.11
CA LYS A 103 7.43 12.03 3.05
C LYS A 103 8.21 12.40 1.79
N GLU A 104 8.14 11.55 0.76
CA GLU A 104 8.55 11.91 -0.61
C GLU A 104 7.67 13.02 -1.18
#